data_AF-A0A955AZH3-F1
#
_entry.id   AF-A0A955AZH3-F1
#
_cell.length_a   1.000
_cell.length_b   1.000
_cell.length_c   1.000
_cell.angle_alpha   90.00
_cell.angle_beta   90.00
_cell.angle_gamma   90.00
#
_symmetry.space_group_name_H-M   'P 1'
#
loop_
_entity.id
_entity.type
_entity.pdbx_description
1 polymer ?
#
loop_
_entity_poly.entity_id
_entity_poly.type
_entity_poly.pdbx_seq_one_letter_code
_entity_poly.pdbx_strand_id
1 'polypeptide(L)'
;MLISRHRVRVYFVAALILLPSGFLVAEDRPGLVAEKPASGRFVETDQGFMVPYTAVIPGTDVKYEMVPIPGGKFKMGSPDAEAGREATEGPQFEVTIDPFWMGKYEITWAEYKSYMNMYPILKSFQIRNMRAVTDDNRSLAITAPTELYDPSFTFEKGEDPRQPAVTMTQYAARQYTKWLSGMTNLHFRLPTEAEWEYACRAGT
;
A
#
# COMPACT_ATOMS: atom_id res chain seq x y z
N MET A 1 18.50 29.82 65.21
CA MET A 1 18.02 30.88 64.29
C MET A 1 18.76 30.73 62.97
N LEU A 2 18.01 30.72 61.86
CA LEU A 2 18.36 30.51 60.45
C LEU A 2 18.76 29.10 59.94
N ILE A 3 18.02 28.72 58.89
CA ILE A 3 18.00 27.48 58.11
C ILE A 3 18.91 27.67 56.88
N SER A 4 19.67 26.64 56.49
CA SER A 4 20.28 26.55 55.14
C SER A 4 19.98 25.20 54.51
N ARG A 5 19.38 25.27 53.31
CA ARG A 5 18.73 24.19 52.57
C ARG A 5 19.75 23.25 51.94
N HIS A 6 19.67 21.96 52.25
CA HIS A 6 20.43 20.92 51.55
C HIS A 6 19.69 20.53 50.25
N ARG A 7 20.37 20.71 49.11
CA ARG A 7 19.93 20.19 47.80
C ARG A 7 20.28 18.70 47.73
N VAL A 8 19.27 17.85 47.69
CA VAL A 8 19.42 16.42 47.38
C VAL A 8 19.69 16.28 45.88
N ARG A 9 20.89 15.83 45.50
CA ARG A 9 21.20 15.38 44.14
C ARG A 9 20.78 13.92 44.03
N VAL A 10 19.70 13.66 43.30
CA VAL A 10 19.31 12.30 42.87
C VAL A 10 20.18 11.93 41.68
N TYR A 11 21.08 10.98 41.85
CA TYR A 11 21.83 10.36 40.75
C TYR A 11 20.96 9.25 40.15
N PHE A 12 20.40 9.47 38.96
CA PHE A 12 19.82 8.39 38.16
C PHE A 12 20.95 7.55 37.57
N VAL A 13 21.17 6.35 38.13
CA VAL A 13 21.99 5.33 37.49
C VAL A 13 21.13 4.66 36.43
N ALA A 14 21.43 4.93 35.15
CA ALA A 14 20.83 4.21 34.04
C ALA A 14 21.47 2.82 33.94
N ALA A 15 20.75 1.79 34.40
CA ALA A 15 21.11 0.41 34.16
C ALA A 15 20.76 0.06 32.69
N LEU A 16 21.78 -0.08 31.86
CA LEU A 16 21.67 -0.59 30.49
C LEU A 16 21.38 -2.09 30.55
N ILE A 17 20.10 -2.47 30.46
CA ILE A 17 19.70 -3.87 30.32
C ILE A 17 19.96 -4.28 28.87
N LEU A 18 21.06 -5.00 28.65
CA LEU A 18 21.27 -5.78 27.43
C LEU A 18 20.21 -6.88 27.37
N LEU A 19 19.17 -6.68 26.57
CA LEU A 19 18.27 -7.77 26.19
C LEU A 19 18.99 -8.67 25.19
N PRO A 20 18.91 -10.00 25.34
CA PRO A 20 19.51 -10.94 24.40
C PRO A 20 18.82 -10.80 23.04
N SER A 21 19.64 -10.59 22.00
CA SER A 21 19.25 -10.56 20.60
C SER A 21 18.73 -11.94 20.17
N GLY A 22 17.46 -12.19 20.40
CA GLY A 22 16.85 -13.47 20.04
C GLY A 22 15.39 -13.55 20.44
N PHE A 23 14.53 -12.85 19.71
CA PHE A 23 13.17 -13.32 19.43
C PHE A 23 12.78 -12.89 18.01
N LEU A 24 12.36 -13.89 17.24
CA LEU A 24 11.81 -13.84 15.90
C LEU A 24 10.69 -12.78 15.79
N VAL A 25 10.79 -11.88 14.81
CA VAL A 25 9.58 -11.44 14.12
C VAL A 25 9.42 -12.47 13.01
N ALA A 26 8.56 -13.47 13.24
CA ALA A 26 7.93 -14.13 12.11
C ALA A 26 7.36 -12.98 11.26
N GLU A 27 7.83 -12.87 10.02
CA GLU A 27 7.34 -11.86 9.09
C GLU A 27 5.85 -12.15 8.92
N ASP A 28 5.00 -11.47 9.70
CA ASP A 28 3.56 -11.64 9.67
C ASP A 28 3.07 -10.99 8.37
N ARG A 29 3.34 -11.71 7.28
CA ARG A 29 2.96 -11.36 5.92
C ARG A 29 1.49 -11.76 5.81
N PRO A 30 0.55 -10.80 5.86
CA PRO A 30 -0.85 -11.14 5.80
C PRO A 30 -1.13 -11.86 4.48
N GLY A 31 -1.89 -12.95 4.57
CA GLY A 31 -2.29 -13.73 3.41
C GLY A 31 -1.28 -14.76 2.90
N LEU A 32 -0.17 -15.04 3.60
CA LEU A 32 0.70 -16.19 3.30
C LEU A 32 0.60 -17.23 4.41
N VAL A 33 0.18 -18.45 4.09
CA VAL A 33 0.05 -19.55 5.05
C VAL A 33 0.90 -20.75 4.64
N ALA A 34 1.48 -21.45 5.62
CA ALA A 34 2.34 -22.61 5.35
C ALA A 34 1.55 -23.86 4.95
N GLU A 35 0.35 -24.04 5.50
CA GLU A 35 -0.49 -25.20 5.26
C GLU A 35 -1.56 -24.94 4.20
N LYS A 36 -1.85 -25.96 3.39
CA LYS A 36 -2.84 -25.86 2.32
C LYS A 36 -4.24 -25.60 2.91
N PRO A 37 -4.92 -24.52 2.50
CA PRO A 37 -6.29 -24.26 2.95
C PRO A 37 -7.25 -25.37 2.49
N ALA A 38 -8.15 -25.79 3.39
CA ALA A 38 -9.14 -26.83 3.08
C ALA A 38 -10.21 -26.37 2.07
N SER A 39 -10.46 -25.06 1.97
CA SER A 39 -11.44 -24.47 1.08
C SER A 39 -11.13 -22.99 0.81
N GLY A 40 -11.75 -22.42 -0.22
CA GLY A 40 -11.60 -21.02 -0.59
C GLY A 40 -10.56 -20.78 -1.69
N ARG A 41 -10.40 -19.52 -2.09
CA ARG A 41 -9.39 -19.12 -3.09
C ARG A 41 -8.01 -19.21 -2.46
N PHE A 42 -7.08 -19.90 -3.11
CA PHE A 42 -5.67 -19.88 -2.74
C PHE A 42 -4.81 -20.05 -3.99
N VAL A 43 -3.54 -19.65 -3.89
CA VAL A 43 -2.52 -19.85 -4.93
C VAL A 43 -1.32 -20.52 -4.27
N GLU A 44 -0.88 -21.65 -4.81
CA GLU A 44 0.31 -22.36 -4.34
C GLU A 44 1.57 -21.70 -4.89
N THR A 45 2.55 -21.44 -4.03
CA THR A 45 3.86 -20.88 -4.35
C THR A 45 4.97 -21.66 -3.64
N ASP A 46 6.22 -21.38 -4.00
CA ASP A 46 7.42 -21.90 -3.34
C ASP A 46 7.52 -21.48 -1.86
N GLN A 47 6.88 -20.37 -1.49
CA GLN A 47 6.88 -19.80 -0.14
C GLN A 47 5.68 -20.25 0.72
N GLY A 48 4.74 -21.03 0.16
CA GLY A 48 3.53 -21.49 0.83
C GLY A 48 2.27 -21.26 0.01
N PHE A 49 1.15 -21.00 0.68
CA PHE A 49 -0.13 -20.76 0.04
C PHE A 49 -0.55 -19.32 0.25
N MET A 50 -0.71 -18.59 -0.84
CA MET A 50 -1.30 -17.25 -0.83
C MET A 50 -2.81 -17.38 -0.68
N VAL A 51 -3.39 -16.66 0.27
CA VAL A 51 -4.83 -16.60 0.54
C VAL A 51 -5.32 -15.15 0.52
N PRO A 52 -6.62 -14.91 0.26
CA PRO A 52 -7.21 -13.60 0.48
C PRO A 52 -6.98 -13.12 1.90
N TYR A 53 -6.73 -11.83 2.06
CA TYR A 53 -6.61 -11.23 3.38
C TYR A 53 -7.25 -9.86 3.43
N THR A 54 -7.62 -9.48 4.64
CA THR A 54 -8.09 -8.13 4.98
C THR A 54 -7.15 -7.57 6.02
N ALA A 55 -6.67 -6.36 5.80
CA ALA A 55 -5.80 -5.66 6.74
C ALA A 55 -6.33 -4.25 6.99
N VAL A 56 -5.93 -3.66 8.12
CA VAL A 56 -6.30 -2.31 8.53
C VAL A 56 -5.14 -1.38 8.19
N ILE A 57 -5.43 -0.22 7.58
CA ILE A 57 -4.42 0.82 7.36
C ILE A 57 -3.95 1.31 8.74
N PRO A 58 -2.64 1.18 9.08
CA PRO A 58 -2.14 1.52 10.40
C PRO A 58 -2.47 2.96 10.82
N GLY A 59 -2.98 3.12 12.04
CA GLY A 59 -3.42 4.41 12.57
C GLY A 59 -4.84 4.83 12.16
N THR A 60 -5.62 3.94 11.54
CA THR A 60 -7.02 4.16 11.15
C THR A 60 -7.86 2.90 11.42
N ASP A 61 -9.18 2.99 11.22
CA ASP A 61 -10.08 1.83 11.19
C ASP A 61 -10.43 1.38 9.76
N VAL A 62 -9.79 1.97 8.76
CA VAL A 62 -10.05 1.70 7.33
C VAL A 62 -9.38 0.39 6.93
N LYS A 63 -10.15 -0.48 6.28
CA LYS A 63 -9.69 -1.79 5.83
C LYS A 63 -9.43 -1.80 4.33
N TYR A 64 -8.45 -2.58 3.91
CA TYR A 64 -8.23 -2.95 2.51
C TYR A 64 -8.25 -4.47 2.36
N GLU A 65 -8.74 -4.95 1.22
CA GLU A 65 -8.88 -6.36 0.89
C GLU A 65 -8.02 -6.73 -0.31
N MET A 66 -7.24 -7.79 -0.17
CA MET A 66 -6.35 -8.29 -1.20
C MET A 66 -6.69 -9.73 -1.55
N VAL A 67 -6.65 -10.07 -2.84
CA VAL A 67 -6.91 -11.42 -3.35
C VAL A 67 -5.69 -11.94 -4.11
N PRO A 68 -5.34 -13.22 -3.97
CA PRO A 68 -4.22 -13.80 -4.70
C PRO A 68 -4.63 -14.11 -6.14
N ILE A 69 -3.78 -13.69 -7.07
CA ILE A 69 -3.88 -13.96 -8.50
C ILE A 69 -2.85 -15.04 -8.82
N PRO A 70 -3.27 -16.20 -9.39
CA PRO A 70 -2.33 -17.26 -9.73
C PRO A 70 -1.36 -16.79 -10.81
N GLY A 71 -0.14 -17.32 -10.80
CA GLY A 71 0.76 -17.14 -11.93
C GLY A 71 0.31 -17.98 -13.12
N GLY A 72 0.70 -17.59 -14.32
CA GLY A 72 0.37 -18.33 -15.52
C GLY A 72 0.82 -17.65 -16.81
N LYS A 73 0.52 -18.32 -17.92
CA LYS A 73 0.73 -17.79 -19.26
C LYS A 73 -0.61 -17.40 -19.86
N PHE A 74 -0.66 -16.24 -20.52
CA PHE A 74 -1.83 -15.83 -21.27
C PHE A 74 -1.44 -15.07 -22.52
N LYS A 75 -2.40 -14.98 -23.45
CA LYS A 75 -2.25 -14.22 -24.67
C LYS A 75 -2.81 -12.82 -24.45
N MET A 76 -1.92 -11.83 -24.38
CA MET A 76 -2.27 -10.42 -24.17
C MET A 76 -2.65 -9.75 -25.50
N GLY A 77 -3.60 -8.83 -25.47
CA GLY A 77 -4.12 -8.11 -26.64
C GLY A 77 -5.36 -8.78 -27.27
N SER A 78 -5.97 -8.13 -28.27
CA SER A 78 -7.21 -8.59 -28.91
C SER A 78 -6.96 -9.32 -30.25
N PRO A 79 -7.73 -10.37 -30.58
CA PRO A 79 -7.69 -11.01 -31.90
C PRO A 79 -8.01 -10.02 -33.02
N ASP A 80 -7.40 -10.20 -34.20
CA ASP A 80 -7.59 -9.28 -35.33
C ASP A 80 -9.05 -9.12 -35.79
N ALA A 81 -9.91 -10.11 -35.50
CA ALA A 81 -11.33 -10.13 -35.86
C ALA A 81 -12.27 -9.67 -34.71
N GLU A 82 -11.74 -9.21 -33.57
CA GLU A 82 -12.57 -8.75 -32.45
C GLU A 82 -13.29 -7.44 -32.80
N ALA A 83 -14.61 -7.40 -32.57
CA ALA A 83 -15.42 -6.23 -32.87
C ALA A 83 -15.06 -5.08 -31.90
N GLY A 84 -14.72 -3.90 -32.46
CA GLY A 84 -14.33 -2.74 -31.67
C GLY A 84 -12.84 -2.69 -31.32
N ARG A 85 -12.03 -3.62 -31.84
CA ARG A 85 -10.56 -3.60 -31.69
C ARG A 85 -9.94 -2.33 -32.29
N GLU A 86 -9.07 -1.71 -31.52
CA GLU A 86 -8.18 -0.65 -31.99
C GLU A 86 -6.83 -1.19 -32.50
N ALA A 87 -6.16 -0.42 -33.36
CA ALA A 87 -4.88 -0.83 -33.96
C ALA A 87 -3.75 -1.01 -32.94
N THR A 88 -3.86 -0.42 -31.75
CA THR A 88 -2.88 -0.48 -30.66
C THR A 88 -3.01 -1.72 -29.78
N GLU A 89 -4.06 -2.52 -29.95
CA GLU A 89 -4.33 -3.70 -29.11
C GLU A 89 -3.67 -4.99 -29.63
N GLY A 90 -2.84 -4.90 -30.67
CA GLY A 90 -2.08 -6.01 -31.22
C GLY A 90 -0.61 -5.67 -31.48
N PRO A 91 0.20 -6.65 -31.94
CA PRO A 91 -0.17 -8.05 -32.14
C PRO A 91 -0.42 -8.76 -30.81
N GLN A 92 -1.17 -9.85 -30.84
CA GLN A 92 -1.28 -10.69 -29.64
C GLN A 92 0.03 -11.42 -29.36
N PHE A 93 0.51 -11.40 -28.12
CA PHE A 93 1.72 -12.10 -27.70
C PHE A 93 1.54 -12.82 -26.36
N GLU A 94 2.35 -13.85 -26.13
CA GLU A 94 2.31 -14.61 -24.88
C GLU A 94 3.08 -13.86 -23.78
N VAL A 95 2.43 -13.69 -22.62
CA VAL A 95 3.04 -13.12 -21.42
C VAL A 95 2.97 -14.14 -20.31
N THR A 96 4.08 -14.26 -19.56
CA THR A 96 4.15 -15.05 -18.33
C THR A 96 4.04 -14.10 -17.14
N ILE A 97 3.11 -14.38 -16.23
CA ILE A 97 2.83 -13.62 -15.02
C ILE A 97 3.16 -14.48 -13.81
N ASP A 98 3.95 -13.93 -12.89
CA ASP A 98 4.21 -14.54 -11.58
C ASP A 98 3.00 -14.34 -10.66
N PRO A 99 2.76 -15.20 -9.66
CA PRO A 99 1.66 -15.02 -8.72
C PRO A 99 1.83 -13.74 -7.88
N PHE A 100 0.74 -13.00 -7.66
CA PHE A 100 0.75 -11.74 -6.91
C PHE A 100 -0.58 -11.49 -6.19
N TRP A 101 -0.61 -10.57 -5.23
CA TRP A 101 -1.88 -10.09 -4.64
C TRP A 101 -2.35 -8.83 -5.36
N MET A 102 -3.65 -8.74 -5.61
CA MET A 102 -4.30 -7.56 -6.16
C MET A 102 -5.41 -7.07 -5.23
N GLY A 103 -5.64 -5.76 -5.20
CA GLY A 103 -6.80 -5.19 -4.51
C GLY A 103 -8.08 -5.80 -5.05
N LYS A 104 -8.97 -6.24 -4.15
CA LYS A 104 -10.25 -6.85 -4.53
C LYS A 104 -11.18 -5.86 -5.23
N TYR A 105 -11.06 -4.58 -4.87
CA TYR A 105 -11.81 -3.47 -5.40
C TYR A 105 -10.85 -2.35 -5.81
N GLU A 106 -11.32 -1.40 -6.62
CA GLU A 106 -10.63 -0.12 -6.76
C GLU A 106 -10.48 0.56 -5.40
N ILE A 107 -9.40 1.33 -5.23
CA ILE A 107 -9.13 2.06 -3.99
C ILE A 107 -10.30 2.98 -3.69
N THR A 108 -10.86 2.86 -2.49
CA THR A 108 -12.03 3.63 -2.09
C THR A 108 -11.68 5.04 -1.59
N TRP A 109 -12.67 5.93 -1.52
CA TRP A 109 -12.48 7.24 -0.89
C TRP A 109 -12.05 7.14 0.58
N ALA A 110 -12.51 6.14 1.34
CA ALA A 110 -12.08 5.92 2.72
C ALA A 110 -10.56 5.68 2.81
N GLU A 111 -10.04 4.81 1.95
CA GLU A 111 -8.62 4.49 1.85
C GLU A 111 -7.81 5.69 1.40
N TYR A 112 -8.23 6.34 0.31
CA TYR A 112 -7.48 7.45 -0.27
C TYR A 112 -7.50 8.70 0.62
N LYS A 113 -8.62 9.00 1.29
CA LYS A 113 -8.69 10.11 2.26
C LYS A 113 -7.73 9.89 3.44
N SER A 114 -7.46 8.65 3.85
CA SER A 114 -6.46 8.35 4.89
C SER A 114 -5.07 8.84 4.49
N TYR A 115 -4.73 8.74 3.21
CA TYR A 115 -3.50 9.28 2.64
C TYR A 115 -3.55 10.80 2.42
N MET A 116 -4.66 11.36 1.93
CA MET A 116 -4.83 12.81 1.80
C MET A 116 -4.65 13.55 3.14
N ASN A 117 -5.17 12.96 4.22
CA ASN A 117 -5.06 13.48 5.58
C ASN A 117 -3.61 13.51 6.11
N MET A 118 -2.65 12.91 5.41
CA MET A 118 -1.22 13.03 5.73
C MET A 118 -0.64 14.38 5.28
N TYR A 119 -1.29 15.12 4.38
CA TYR A 119 -0.79 16.40 3.89
C TYR A 119 -0.38 17.38 5.00
N PRO A 120 -1.26 17.73 5.99
CA PRO A 120 -0.87 18.64 7.07
C PRO A 120 0.28 18.11 7.93
N ILE A 121 0.35 16.78 8.12
CA ILE A 121 1.42 16.13 8.90
C ILE A 121 2.76 16.25 8.17
N LEU A 122 2.81 15.88 6.89
CA LEU A 122 4.01 15.98 6.07
C LEU A 122 4.46 17.44 5.90
N LYS A 123 3.51 18.37 5.77
CA LYS A 123 3.82 19.81 5.78
C LYS A 123 4.40 20.28 7.10
N SER A 124 3.89 19.79 8.23
CA SER A 124 4.45 20.11 9.54
C SER A 124 5.90 19.64 9.69
N PHE A 125 6.24 18.47 9.15
CA PHE A 125 7.60 17.96 9.13
C PHE A 125 8.51 18.83 8.28
N GLN A 126 8.06 19.21 7.09
CA GLN A 126 8.78 20.11 6.21
C GLN A 126 9.06 21.47 6.89
N ILE A 127 8.05 22.10 7.50
CA ILE A 127 8.19 23.40 8.18
C ILE A 127 9.17 23.33 9.35
N ARG A 128 9.18 22.21 10.09
CA ARG A 128 10.08 21.98 11.22
C ARG A 128 11.46 21.44 10.81
N ASN A 129 11.73 21.36 9.51
CA ASN A 129 12.94 20.74 8.94
C ASN A 129 13.21 19.31 9.47
N MET A 130 12.13 18.57 9.74
CA MET A 130 12.20 17.16 10.11
C MET A 130 12.08 16.31 8.85
N ARG A 131 12.92 15.27 8.73
CA ARG A 131 13.01 14.41 7.53
C ARG A 131 13.29 15.21 6.26
N ALA A 132 14.32 16.06 6.31
CA ALA A 132 14.75 16.84 5.14
C ALA A 132 15.05 15.91 3.95
N VAL A 133 14.51 16.26 2.79
CA VAL A 133 14.78 15.56 1.53
C VAL A 133 16.14 16.01 1.01
N THR A 134 17.03 15.06 0.83
CA THR A 134 18.39 15.22 0.30
C THR A 134 18.53 14.39 -0.97
N ASP A 135 19.60 14.59 -1.74
CA ASP A 135 19.84 13.78 -2.94
C ASP A 135 19.94 12.28 -2.61
N ASP A 136 20.49 11.94 -1.43
CA ASP A 136 20.65 10.55 -0.97
C ASP A 136 19.32 9.86 -0.65
N ASN A 137 18.28 10.60 -0.26
CA ASN A 137 17.00 10.03 0.18
C ASN A 137 15.79 10.42 -0.69
N ARG A 138 16.01 11.17 -1.79
CA ARG A 138 14.95 11.70 -2.66
C ARG A 138 14.04 10.63 -3.23
N SER A 139 14.56 9.43 -3.49
CA SER A 139 13.80 8.29 -4.02
C SER A 139 12.80 7.71 -3.01
N LEU A 140 13.12 7.84 -1.71
CA LEU A 140 12.31 7.41 -0.58
C LEU A 140 11.32 8.47 -0.11
N ALA A 141 11.40 9.69 -0.65
CA ALA A 141 10.49 10.76 -0.30
C ALA A 141 9.05 10.39 -0.69
N ILE A 142 8.17 10.48 0.30
CA ILE A 142 6.72 10.31 0.15
C ILE A 142 6.09 11.69 0.29
N THR A 143 5.28 12.05 -0.69
CA THR A 143 4.44 13.25 -0.63
C THR A 143 2.98 12.84 -0.48
N ALA A 144 2.14 13.69 0.08
CA ALA A 144 0.68 13.57 -0.03
C ALA A 144 0.16 14.64 -1.01
N PRO A 145 -0.97 14.40 -1.70
CA PRO A 145 -1.59 15.42 -2.55
C PRO A 145 -1.94 16.64 -1.71
N THR A 146 -1.79 17.82 -2.30
CA THR A 146 -2.29 19.05 -1.70
C THR A 146 -3.79 18.93 -1.46
N GLU A 147 -4.26 19.53 -0.37
CA GLU A 147 -5.70 19.67 -0.13
C GLU A 147 -6.38 20.30 -1.35
N LEU A 148 -7.61 19.84 -1.61
CA LEU A 148 -8.39 20.33 -2.73
C LEU A 148 -8.72 21.81 -2.50
N TYR A 149 -8.43 22.65 -3.49
CA TYR A 149 -8.71 24.09 -3.43
C TYR A 149 -10.20 24.37 -3.22
N ASP A 150 -11.05 23.60 -3.90
CA ASP A 150 -12.50 23.59 -3.68
C ASP A 150 -13.03 22.14 -3.78
N PRO A 151 -13.29 21.48 -2.64
CA PRO A 151 -13.82 20.12 -2.61
C PRO A 151 -15.18 19.98 -3.31
N SER A 152 -15.98 21.05 -3.38
CA SER A 152 -17.36 20.98 -3.89
C SER A 152 -17.41 20.67 -5.40
N PHE A 153 -16.40 21.11 -6.17
CA PHE A 153 -16.28 20.78 -7.59
C PHE A 153 -15.80 19.35 -7.83
N THR A 154 -14.94 18.83 -6.95
CA THR A 154 -14.39 17.47 -7.10
C THR A 154 -15.43 16.41 -6.75
N PHE A 155 -16.27 16.67 -5.75
CA PHE A 155 -17.22 15.68 -5.21
C PHE A 155 -18.67 15.87 -5.71
N GLU A 156 -18.87 16.47 -6.89
CA GLU A 156 -20.21 16.73 -7.44
C GLU A 156 -21.07 15.45 -7.59
N LYS A 157 -20.43 14.29 -7.84
CA LYS A 157 -21.10 12.98 -7.99
C LYS A 157 -20.88 12.02 -6.81
N GLY A 158 -20.46 12.56 -5.66
CA GLY A 158 -20.38 11.83 -4.40
C GLY A 158 -18.98 11.67 -3.85
N GLU A 159 -18.91 11.62 -2.52
CA GLU A 159 -17.71 11.37 -1.72
C GLU A 159 -17.90 10.17 -0.77
N ASP A 160 -18.82 9.26 -1.14
CA ASP A 160 -19.16 8.10 -0.30
C ASP A 160 -17.86 7.33 -0.02
N PRO A 161 -17.53 7.05 1.25
CA PRO A 161 -16.29 6.38 1.62
C PRO A 161 -16.08 5.03 0.91
N ARG A 162 -17.13 4.38 0.41
CA ARG A 162 -17.07 3.08 -0.31
C ARG A 162 -17.00 3.23 -1.82
N GLN A 163 -17.19 4.43 -2.37
CA GLN A 163 -17.01 4.65 -3.81
C GLN A 163 -15.53 4.64 -4.19
N PRO A 164 -15.19 4.24 -5.42
CA PRO A 164 -13.83 4.38 -5.95
C PRO A 164 -13.36 5.84 -5.85
N ALA A 165 -12.15 6.04 -5.37
CA ALA A 165 -11.49 7.33 -5.42
C ALA A 165 -11.21 7.69 -6.89
N VAL A 166 -11.63 8.89 -7.29
CA VAL A 166 -11.50 9.40 -8.66
C VAL A 166 -10.76 10.73 -8.65
N THR A 167 -10.48 11.28 -9.84
CA THR A 167 -9.87 12.61 -10.06
C THR A 167 -8.43 12.80 -9.57
N MET A 168 -7.68 11.71 -9.34
CA MET A 168 -6.25 11.75 -9.06
C MET A 168 -5.38 11.42 -10.29
N THR A 169 -4.14 11.92 -10.29
CA THR A 169 -3.15 11.58 -11.31
C THR A 169 -2.53 10.21 -11.06
N GLN A 170 -1.96 9.60 -12.09
CA GLN A 170 -1.18 8.35 -11.95
C GLN A 170 -0.02 8.51 -10.95
N TYR A 171 0.62 9.69 -10.93
CA TYR A 171 1.67 9.99 -9.95
C TYR A 171 1.13 9.95 -8.51
N ALA A 172 -0.04 10.54 -8.25
CA ALA A 172 -0.66 10.51 -6.93
C ALA A 172 -1.01 9.07 -6.50
N ALA A 173 -1.51 8.25 -7.41
CA ALA A 173 -1.75 6.82 -7.16
C ALA A 173 -0.46 6.06 -6.81
N ARG A 174 0.66 6.34 -7.51
CA ARG A 174 1.97 5.76 -7.15
C ARG A 174 2.48 6.23 -5.78
N GLN A 175 2.21 7.47 -5.40
CA GLN A 175 2.59 7.97 -4.08
C GLN A 175 1.73 7.35 -2.97
N TYR A 176 0.45 7.09 -3.22
CA TYR A 176 -0.41 6.31 -2.32
C TYR A 176 0.16 4.91 -2.06
N THR A 177 0.57 4.17 -3.10
CA THR A 177 1.14 2.83 -2.90
C THR A 177 2.46 2.88 -2.13
N LYS A 178 3.31 3.87 -2.40
CA LYS A 178 4.55 4.12 -1.63
C LYS A 178 4.26 4.42 -0.16
N TRP A 179 3.28 5.27 0.11
CA TRP A 179 2.85 5.59 1.46
C TRP A 179 2.35 4.35 2.20
N LEU A 180 1.43 3.59 1.59
CA LEU A 180 0.89 2.37 2.21
C LEU A 180 2.00 1.34 2.47
N SER A 181 2.96 1.23 1.56
CA SER A 181 4.14 0.37 1.73
C SER A 181 4.97 0.79 2.95
N GLY A 182 5.23 2.09 3.09
CA GLY A 182 5.95 2.63 4.24
C GLY A 182 5.21 2.47 5.58
N MET A 183 3.89 2.48 5.56
CA MET A 183 3.06 2.29 6.77
C MET A 183 2.97 0.84 7.22
N THR A 184 2.94 -0.10 6.29
CA THR A 184 2.68 -1.53 6.54
C THR A 184 3.93 -2.41 6.53
N ASN A 185 5.05 -1.89 6.02
CA ASN A 185 6.25 -2.66 5.71
C ASN A 185 6.01 -3.79 4.68
N LEU A 186 4.95 -3.67 3.87
CA LEU A 186 4.66 -4.54 2.73
C LEU A 186 4.93 -3.77 1.44
N HIS A 187 5.17 -4.47 0.33
CA HIS A 187 5.45 -3.82 -0.95
C HIS A 187 4.18 -3.69 -1.81
N PHE A 188 3.64 -2.47 -1.90
CA PHE A 188 2.52 -2.12 -2.77
C PHE A 188 2.97 -1.33 -3.99
N ARG A 189 2.36 -1.62 -5.14
CA ARG A 189 2.56 -0.90 -6.40
C ARG A 189 1.30 -0.94 -7.25
N LEU A 190 1.29 -0.11 -8.30
CA LEU A 190 0.30 -0.29 -9.37
C LEU A 190 0.59 -1.60 -10.13
N PRO A 191 -0.46 -2.30 -10.59
CA PRO A 191 -0.28 -3.42 -11.50
C PRO A 191 0.34 -2.91 -12.80
N THR A 192 1.12 -3.77 -13.45
CA THR A 192 1.46 -3.57 -14.86
C THR A 192 0.21 -3.77 -15.72
N GLU A 193 0.24 -3.28 -16.96
CA GLU A 193 -0.86 -3.51 -17.90
C GLU A 193 -1.14 -5.00 -18.09
N ALA A 194 -0.09 -5.81 -18.22
CA ALA A 194 -0.21 -7.25 -18.38
C ALA A 194 -0.81 -7.95 -17.16
N GLU A 195 -0.43 -7.54 -15.94
CA GLU A 195 -1.04 -8.07 -14.70
C GLU A 195 -2.49 -7.66 -14.57
N TRP A 196 -2.83 -6.42 -14.94
CA TRP A 196 -4.20 -5.93 -14.91
C TRP A 196 -5.08 -6.69 -15.89
N GLU A 197 -4.64 -6.84 -17.15
CA GLU A 197 -5.37 -7.59 -18.16
C GLU A 197 -5.49 -9.07 -17.78
N TYR A 198 -4.41 -9.67 -17.28
CA TYR A 198 -4.41 -11.06 -16.80
C TYR A 198 -5.43 -11.27 -15.66
N ALA A 199 -5.46 -10.37 -14.69
CA ALA A 199 -6.40 -10.45 -13.58
C ALA A 199 -7.86 -10.27 -14.03
N CYS A 200 -8.12 -9.37 -14.97
CA CYS A 200 -9.45 -9.14 -15.55
C CYS A 200 -9.94 -10.33 -16.40
N ARG A 201 -9.02 -11.01 -17.10
CA ARG A 201 -9.34 -12.16 -17.95
C ARG A 201 -9.36 -13.50 -17.20
N ALA A 202 -8.96 -13.55 -15.92
CA ALA A 202 -8.54 -14.74 -15.18
C ALA A 202 -9.46 -15.97 -15.29
N GLY A 203 -9.37 -16.69 -16.42
CA GLY A 203 -10.05 -17.96 -16.73
C GLY A 203 -10.97 -17.99 -17.95
N THR A 204 -11.17 -16.90 -18.71
CA THR A 204 -12.04 -16.84 -19.92
C THR A 204 -11.27 -16.58 -21.20
#